data_AF-A0A6L8G852-F1
#
_entry.id   AF-A0A6L8G852-F1
#
_cell.length_a   1.000
_cell.length_b   1.000
_cell.length_c   1.000
_cell.angle_alpha   90.00
_cell.angle_beta   90.00
_cell.angle_gamma   90.00
#
_symmetry.space_group_name_H-M   'P 1'
#
loop_
_entity.id
_entity.type
_entity.pdbx_description
1 polymer ?
#
loop_
_entity_poly.entity_id
_entity_poly.type
_entity_poly.pdbx_seq_one_letter_code
_entity_poly.pdbx_strand_id
1 'polypeptide(L)' 'MSRAFLIVMDGVGAGGAPDADGYFNEAIPDTGANTLGHIAEACA' A
#
# COMPACT_ATOMS: atom_id res chain seq x y z
N MET A 1 28.75 -11.52 -6.21
CA MET A 1 27.49 -11.95 -5.55
C MET A 1 26.52 -12.40 -6.63
N SER A 2 26.13 -13.67 -6.67
CA SER A 2 25.26 -14.25 -7.74
C SER A 2 23.85 -14.62 -7.29
N ARG A 3 23.51 -14.41 -6.00
CA ARG A 3 22.24 -14.85 -5.42
C ARG A 3 21.44 -13.65 -4.96
N ALA A 4 20.13 -13.71 -5.20
CA ALA A 4 19.13 -12.78 -4.69
C ALA A 4 18.05 -13.57 -3.95
N PHE A 5 17.50 -12.97 -2.89
CA PHE A 5 16.31 -13.46 -2.19
C PHE A 5 15.21 -12.44 -2.40
N LEU A 6 14.14 -12.84 -3.08
CA LEU A 6 12.96 -12.01 -3.29
C LEU A 6 11.88 -12.46 -2.31
N ILE A 7 11.37 -11.51 -1.52
CA ILE A 7 10.29 -11.73 -0.58
C ILE A 7 9.19 -10.74 -0.95
N VAL A 8 7.97 -11.25 -1.14
CA VAL A 8 6.77 -10.45 -1.43
C VAL A 8 5.86 -10.52 -0.22
N MET A 9 5.50 -9.36 0.32
CA MET A 9 4.48 -9.23 1.37
C MET A 9 3.18 -8.78 0.70
N ASP A 10 2.29 -9.73 0.42
CA ASP A 10 1.06 -9.44 -0.30
C ASP A 10 0.14 -8.49 0.49
N GLY A 11 -0.43 -7.50 -0.18
CA GLY A 11 -1.29 -6.46 0.40
C GLY A 11 -0.60 -5.37 1.24
N VAL A 12 0.71 -5.45 1.51
CA VAL A 12 1.43 -4.47 2.36
C VAL A 12 1.86 -3.23 1.57
N GLY A 13 0.88 -2.38 1.21
CA GLY A 13 1.12 -1.08 0.58
C GLY A 13 1.68 -0.02 1.54
N ALA A 14 2.49 0.90 1.03
CA ALA A 14 3.17 1.95 1.83
C ALA A 14 2.82 3.38 1.36
N GLY A 15 1.56 3.59 0.97
CA GLY A 15 1.04 4.86 0.44
C GLY A 15 0.37 4.68 -0.92
N GLY A 16 -0.43 5.68 -1.30
CA GLY A 16 -1.15 5.71 -2.56
C GLY A 16 -0.22 5.94 -3.74
N ALA A 17 -0.49 5.27 -4.85
CA ALA A 17 0.21 5.51 -6.10
C ALA A 17 -0.14 6.91 -6.67
N PRO A 18 0.68 7.47 -7.58
CA PRO A 18 0.39 8.77 -8.21
C PRO A 18 -0.94 8.84 -8.97
N ASP A 19 -1.49 7.69 -9.38
CA ASP A 19 -2.73 7.51 -10.12
C ASP A 19 -3.86 6.91 -9.25
N ALA A 20 -3.72 6.94 -7.92
CA ALA A 20 -4.71 6.37 -7.00
C ALA A 20 -6.10 7.01 -7.09
N ASP A 21 -6.22 8.20 -7.68
CA ASP A 21 -7.50 8.87 -7.97
C ASP A 21 -8.30 8.19 -9.10
N GLY A 22 -7.65 7.34 -9.91
CA GLY A 22 -8.28 6.54 -10.95
C GLY A 22 -8.81 5.18 -10.49
N TYR A 23 -8.53 4.77 -9.25
CA TYR A 23 -8.91 3.47 -8.68
C TYR A 23 -9.82 3.68 -7.48
N PHE A 24 -10.79 2.79 -7.28
CA PHE A 24 -11.88 3.02 -6.34
C PHE A 24 -12.20 1.76 -5.53
N ASN A 25 -12.41 1.97 -4.23
CA ASN A 25 -13.11 1.05 -3.35
C ASN A 25 -14.56 1.51 -3.22
N GLU A 26 -15.47 0.81 -3.89
CA GLU A 26 -16.85 1.24 -4.14
C GLU A 26 -16.89 2.63 -4.82
N ALA A 27 -17.36 3.66 -4.11
CA ALA A 27 -17.45 5.03 -4.62
C ALA A 27 -16.29 5.93 -4.14
N ILE A 28 -15.36 5.40 -3.35
CA ILE A 28 -14.29 6.17 -2.71
C ILE A 28 -12.98 5.91 -3.47
N PRO A 29 -12.29 6.94 -3.99
CA PRO A 29 -11.02 6.75 -4.66
C PRO A 29 -9.95 6.27 -3.67
N ASP A 30 -8.94 5.54 -4.16
CA ASP A 30 -7.80 5.08 -3.37
C ASP A 30 -6.83 6.22 -2.99
N THR A 31 -7.15 7.47 -3.35
CA THR A 31 -6.43 8.67 -2.91
C THR A 31 -6.28 8.69 -1.38
N GLY A 32 -5.03 8.65 -0.92
CA GLY A 32 -4.69 8.62 0.50
C GLY A 32 -4.63 7.23 1.13
N ALA A 33 -4.87 6.14 0.37
CA ALA A 33 -4.65 4.78 0.85
C ALA A 33 -3.21 4.60 1.35
N ASN A 34 -3.02 4.08 2.56
CA ASN A 34 -1.70 3.83 3.14
C ASN A 34 -1.78 2.68 4.14
N THR A 35 -1.76 1.43 3.65
CA THR A 35 -1.96 0.24 4.49
C THR A 35 -0.99 0.19 5.66
N LEU A 36 0.32 0.27 5.39
CA LEU A 36 1.33 0.21 6.43
C LEU A 36 1.23 1.39 7.40
N GLY A 37 1.01 2.61 6.89
CA GLY A 37 0.89 3.81 7.71
C GLY A 37 -0.32 3.78 8.64
N HIS A 38 -1.51 3.45 8.13
CA HIS A 38 -2.74 3.39 8.92
C HIS A 38 -2.73 2.24 9.94
N ILE A 39 -2.11 1.10 9.61
CA ILE A 39 -1.90 0.02 10.60
C ILE A 39 -0.98 0.50 11.73
N ALA A 40 0.13 1.16 11.39
CA ALA A 40 1.05 1.70 12.39
C ALA A 40 0.35 2.74 13.29
N GLU A 41 -0.44 3.64 12.72
CA GLU A 41 -1.24 4.64 13.46
C GLU A 41 -2.28 3.99 14.38
N ALA A 42 -2.97 2.93 13.93
CA ALA A 42 -4.00 2.27 14.72
C ALA A 42 -3.43 1.37 15.85
N CYS A 43 -2.18 0.93 15.74
CA CYS A 43 -1.60 -0.08 16.63
C CYS A 43 -0.44 0.41 17.52
N ALA A 44 0.15 1.58 17.26
CA ALA A 44 1.24 2.16 18.05
C ALA A 44 0.73 3.26 19.00
#